data_AF-A0A832UQB2-F1
#
_entry.id   AF-A0A832UQB2-F1
#
_cell.length_a   1.000
_cell.length_b   1.000
_cell.length_c   1.000
_cell.angle_alpha   90.00
_cell.angle_beta   90.00
_cell.angle_gamma   90.00
#
_symmetry.space_group_name_H-M   'P 1'
#
loop_
_entity.id
_entity.type
_entity.pdbx_description
1 polymer ?
#
loop_
_entity_poly.entity_id
_entity_poly.type
_entity_poly.pdbx_seq_one_letter_code
_entity_poly.pdbx_strand_id
1 'polypeptide(L)'
;MSFIVCRSCKNYVEVDEKQPLSFDKCEKCGHTLEFAENESELKMILNDVTIPKLSYNKICFSCKSVNPRETGACLHCGSTDLHMQYDLNSFPEFAKFNNNQANDSNNTQTIIIQASPQFTPKNSLLFRLFSLLIGLVDFFFFSLLGVQLILGSSELPSDVMAFATQNMYPLMGVICLSLILAGIMSVMIIPRMSYRDSMEISSSVGLVVGLVTLLASKDLLTVIISVVLCSLLSGIGGLIGEYIIHKLTRRHS
;
A
#
# COMPACT_ATOMS: atom_id res chain seq x y z
N MET A 1 -10.03 -24.49 -2.55
CA MET A 1 -10.94 -25.47 -3.17
C MET A 1 -12.31 -24.86 -3.14
N SER A 2 -12.91 -24.64 -4.31
CA SER A 2 -14.20 -23.99 -4.49
C SER A 2 -15.29 -25.00 -4.85
N PHE A 3 -16.55 -24.63 -4.60
CA PHE A 3 -17.70 -25.50 -4.71
C PHE A 3 -18.87 -24.79 -5.41
N ILE A 4 -19.67 -25.55 -6.14
CA ILE A 4 -20.98 -25.13 -6.65
C ILE A 4 -22.05 -25.85 -5.83
N VAL A 5 -23.02 -25.11 -5.29
CA VAL A 5 -23.98 -25.61 -4.30
C VAL A 5 -25.43 -25.30 -4.71
N CYS A 6 -26.33 -26.28 -4.74
CA CYS A 6 -27.79 -26.00 -4.74
C CYS A 6 -28.23 -25.85 -3.29
N ARG A 7 -28.62 -24.63 -2.91
CA ARG A 7 -29.14 -24.34 -1.57
C ARG A 7 -30.38 -25.17 -1.23
N SER A 8 -31.28 -25.38 -2.21
CA SER A 8 -32.54 -26.10 -1.99
C SER A 8 -32.38 -27.60 -1.74
N CYS A 9 -31.43 -28.29 -2.40
CA CYS A 9 -31.23 -29.74 -2.22
C CYS A 9 -29.94 -30.10 -1.48
N LYS A 10 -29.18 -29.09 -1.05
CA LYS A 10 -27.91 -29.23 -0.32
C LYS A 10 -26.86 -30.07 -1.04
N ASN A 11 -27.03 -30.26 -2.35
CA ASN A 11 -26.08 -30.97 -3.18
C ASN A 11 -24.98 -29.99 -3.60
N TYR A 12 -23.73 -30.42 -3.53
CA TYR A 12 -22.58 -29.64 -3.96
C TYR A 12 -21.65 -30.45 -4.84
N VAL A 13 -20.92 -29.76 -5.71
CA VAL A 13 -19.90 -30.34 -6.58
C VAL A 13 -18.63 -29.50 -6.41
N GLU A 14 -17.49 -30.17 -6.28
CA GLU A 14 -16.19 -29.51 -6.24
C GLU A 14 -15.83 -29.00 -7.63
N VAL A 15 -15.34 -27.76 -7.70
CA VAL A 15 -15.00 -27.12 -8.96
C VAL A 15 -13.63 -27.59 -9.43
N ASP A 16 -13.59 -28.10 -10.67
CA ASP A 16 -12.33 -28.28 -11.40
C ASP A 16 -11.95 -26.96 -12.08
N GLU A 17 -10.84 -26.35 -11.65
CA GLU A 17 -10.32 -25.06 -12.16
C GLU A 17 -10.02 -25.08 -13.67
N LYS A 18 -9.97 -26.27 -14.30
CA LYS A 18 -9.69 -26.44 -15.73
C LYS A 18 -10.92 -26.39 -16.63
N GLN A 19 -12.13 -26.32 -16.06
CA GLN A 19 -13.38 -26.30 -16.83
C GLN A 19 -14.11 -24.97 -16.66
N PRO A 20 -14.76 -24.46 -17.72
CA PRO A 20 -15.59 -23.27 -17.61
C PRO A 20 -16.76 -23.55 -16.64
N LEU A 21 -16.89 -22.70 -15.63
CA LEU A 21 -17.97 -22.76 -14.66
C LEU A 21 -19.31 -22.46 -15.35
N SER A 22 -20.19 -23.47 -15.47
CA SER A 22 -21.59 -23.26 -15.83
C SER A 22 -22.45 -23.16 -14.56
N PHE A 23 -23.16 -22.05 -14.43
CA PHE A 23 -24.13 -21.82 -13.34
C PHE A 23 -25.56 -22.16 -13.79
N ASP A 24 -25.71 -23.23 -14.57
CA ASP A 24 -27.01 -23.73 -14.96
C ASP A 24 -27.86 -24.15 -13.75
N LYS A 25 -29.16 -24.34 -13.97
CA LYS A 25 -30.06 -24.86 -12.92
C LYS A 25 -29.54 -26.21 -12.44
N CYS A 26 -29.59 -26.43 -11.13
CA CYS A 26 -29.17 -27.69 -10.54
C CYS A 26 -29.93 -28.87 -11.17
N GLU A 27 -29.20 -29.88 -11.61
CA GLU A 27 -29.76 -31.06 -12.28
C GLU A 27 -30.76 -31.84 -11.41
N LYS A 28 -30.60 -31.81 -10.08
CA LYS A 28 -31.49 -32.49 -9.13
C LYS A 28 -32.74 -31.71 -8.76
N CYS A 29 -32.59 -30.39 -8.58
CA CYS A 29 -33.58 -29.54 -7.90
C CYS A 29 -34.19 -28.49 -8.85
N GLY A 30 -33.60 -28.21 -10.01
CA GLY A 30 -34.00 -27.16 -10.92
C GLY A 30 -33.81 -25.72 -10.41
N HIS A 31 -33.33 -25.56 -9.17
CA HIS A 31 -33.05 -24.26 -8.56
C HIS A 31 -31.67 -23.73 -8.93
N THR A 32 -31.47 -22.44 -8.69
CA THR A 32 -30.22 -21.72 -8.95
C THR A 32 -29.07 -22.27 -8.12
N LEU A 33 -27.91 -22.39 -8.74
CA LEU A 33 -26.66 -22.78 -8.09
C LEU A 33 -25.95 -21.55 -7.53
N GLU A 34 -25.35 -21.69 -6.35
CA GLU A 34 -24.53 -20.68 -5.69
C GLU A 34 -23.06 -21.13 -5.66
N PHE A 35 -22.12 -20.18 -5.72
CA PHE A 35 -20.69 -20.46 -5.64
C PHE A 35 -20.21 -20.29 -4.19
N ALA A 36 -19.41 -21.23 -3.72
CA ALA A 36 -18.66 -21.12 -2.47
C ALA A 36 -17.16 -21.15 -2.79
N GLU A 37 -16.43 -20.12 -2.39
CA GLU A 37 -15.00 -20.01 -2.66
C GLU A 37 -14.18 -21.00 -1.82
N ASN A 38 -14.65 -21.28 -0.59
CA ASN A 38 -13.95 -22.08 0.40
C ASN A 38 -14.91 -22.98 1.21
N GLU A 39 -14.38 -23.99 1.91
CA GLU A 39 -15.19 -24.91 2.74
C GLU A 39 -16.02 -24.19 3.82
N SER A 40 -15.52 -23.07 4.35
CA SER A 40 -16.25 -22.26 5.32
C SER A 40 -17.54 -21.69 4.72
N GLU A 41 -17.48 -21.18 3.49
CA GLU A 41 -18.64 -20.66 2.79
C GLU A 41 -19.59 -21.79 2.37
N LEU A 42 -19.06 -22.93 1.94
CA LEU A 42 -19.85 -24.13 1.65
C LEU A 42 -20.69 -24.52 2.89
N LYS A 43 -20.07 -24.58 4.07
CA LYS A 43 -20.78 -24.88 5.32
C LYS A 43 -21.81 -23.81 5.70
N MET A 44 -21.55 -22.54 5.39
CA MET A 44 -22.52 -21.46 5.62
C MET A 44 -23.76 -21.61 4.72
N ILE A 45 -23.56 -21.88 3.42
CA ILE A 45 -24.65 -22.08 2.45
C ILE A 45 -25.47 -23.33 2.80
N LEU A 46 -24.83 -24.45 3.13
CA LEU A 46 -25.51 -25.71 3.51
C LEU A 46 -26.35 -25.59 4.80
N ASN A 47 -25.95 -24.69 5.70
CA ASN A 47 -26.61 -24.42 6.96
C ASN A 47 -27.59 -23.24 6.89
N ASP A 48 -27.91 -22.74 5.69
CA ASP A 48 -28.82 -21.61 5.47
C ASP A 48 -28.43 -20.32 6.20
N VAL A 49 -27.14 -20.16 6.54
CA VAL A 49 -26.63 -18.97 7.20
C VAL A 49 -26.58 -17.84 6.17
N THR A 50 -27.54 -16.91 6.27
CA THR A 50 -27.53 -15.70 5.43
C THR A 50 -26.38 -14.79 5.87
N ILE A 51 -25.49 -14.41 4.95
CA ILE A 51 -24.43 -13.45 5.22
C ILE A 51 -24.99 -12.06 4.93
N PRO A 52 -24.91 -11.11 5.89
CA PRO A 52 -25.43 -9.76 5.66
C PRO A 52 -24.69 -9.11 4.49
N LYS A 53 -25.41 -8.39 3.65
CA LYS A 53 -24.80 -7.66 2.53
C LYS A 53 -23.91 -6.55 3.08
N LEU A 54 -22.75 -6.33 2.44
CA LEU A 54 -21.92 -5.17 2.73
C LEU A 54 -22.71 -3.90 2.42
N SER A 55 -22.80 -2.98 3.38
CA SER A 55 -23.49 -1.71 3.17
C SER A 55 -22.73 -0.84 2.16
N TYR A 56 -23.45 0.09 1.53
CA TYR A 56 -22.86 1.06 0.61
C TYR A 56 -22.03 2.14 1.33
N ASN A 57 -22.01 2.13 2.66
CA ASN A 57 -21.36 3.14 3.49
C ASN A 57 -20.17 2.56 4.24
N LYS A 58 -19.13 3.38 4.38
CA LYS A 58 -17.97 3.14 5.24
C LYS A 58 -18.07 4.06 6.45
N ILE A 59 -17.55 3.64 7.60
CA ILE A 59 -17.36 4.52 8.75
C ILE A 59 -15.89 4.84 8.93
N CYS A 60 -15.57 6.12 9.13
CA CYS A 60 -14.23 6.53 9.51
C CYS A 60 -13.92 6.09 10.94
N PHE A 61 -12.77 5.45 11.15
CA PHE A 61 -12.35 5.05 12.48
C PHE A 61 -12.11 6.24 13.42
N SER A 62 -11.48 7.30 12.89
CA SER A 62 -11.00 8.46 13.63
C SER A 62 -12.12 9.39 14.08
N CYS A 63 -13.09 9.70 13.21
CA CYS A 63 -14.16 10.65 13.52
C CYS A 63 -15.56 10.02 13.53
N LYS A 64 -15.67 8.71 13.30
CA LYS A 64 -16.95 7.97 13.21
C LYS A 64 -17.92 8.48 12.14
N SER A 65 -17.47 9.34 11.22
CA SER A 65 -18.31 9.85 10.16
C SER A 65 -18.62 8.78 9.12
N VAL A 66 -19.83 8.83 8.58
CA VAL A 66 -20.27 7.97 7.48
C VAL A 66 -19.74 8.53 6.17
N ASN A 67 -19.16 7.68 5.33
CA ASN A 67 -18.53 8.04 4.06
C ASN A 67 -19.02 7.10 2.94
N PRO A 68 -19.19 7.59 1.70
CA PRO A 68 -19.55 6.75 0.57
C PRO A 68 -18.49 5.68 0.27
N ARG A 69 -18.89 4.50 -0.23
CA ARG A 69 -17.97 3.38 -0.52
C ARG A 69 -16.86 3.74 -1.51
N GLU A 70 -17.11 4.65 -2.43
CA GLU A 70 -16.14 5.06 -3.46
C GLU A 70 -15.02 5.96 -2.91
N THR A 71 -15.17 6.46 -1.68
CA THR A 71 -14.15 7.32 -1.06
C THR A 71 -13.00 6.49 -0.48
N GLY A 72 -11.77 6.90 -0.83
CA GLY A 72 -10.52 6.32 -0.32
C GLY A 72 -10.02 6.98 0.99
N ALA A 73 -10.59 8.13 1.35
CA ALA A 73 -10.30 8.85 2.59
C ALA A 73 -11.59 9.42 3.16
N CYS A 74 -11.63 9.61 4.46
CA CYS A 74 -12.74 10.23 5.15
C CYS A 74 -12.92 11.69 4.68
N LEU A 75 -14.11 12.01 4.20
CA LEU A 75 -14.49 13.36 3.73
C LEU A 75 -14.46 14.40 4.87
N HIS A 76 -14.59 13.98 6.12
CA HIS A 76 -14.61 14.87 7.27
C HIS A 76 -13.25 15.14 7.90
N CYS A 77 -12.39 14.11 8.05
CA CYS A 77 -11.11 14.25 8.76
C CYS A 77 -9.88 13.84 7.94
N GLY A 78 -10.05 13.47 6.67
CA GLY A 78 -8.94 13.05 5.80
C GLY A 78 -8.29 11.70 6.15
N SER A 79 -8.74 11.03 7.22
CA SER A 79 -8.22 9.72 7.62
C SER A 79 -8.57 8.66 6.58
N THR A 80 -7.58 7.87 6.16
CA THR A 80 -7.75 6.72 5.25
C THR A 80 -8.24 5.46 5.97
N ASP A 81 -8.40 5.53 7.30
CA ASP A 81 -8.84 4.41 8.12
C ASP A 81 -10.38 4.32 8.11
N LEU A 82 -10.91 3.68 7.07
CA LEU A 82 -12.32 3.50 6.80
C LEU A 82 -12.71 2.02 6.98
N HIS A 83 -13.69 1.75 7.83
CA HIS A 83 -14.23 0.41 8.03
C HIS A 83 -15.52 0.20 7.24
N MET A 84 -15.64 -0.96 6.59
CA MET A 84 -16.88 -1.35 5.95
C MET A 84 -17.92 -1.73 7.01
N GLN A 85 -19.15 -1.27 6.82
CA GLN A 85 -20.28 -1.70 7.62
C GLN A 85 -21.11 -2.73 6.86
N TYR A 86 -21.70 -3.68 7.57
CA TYR A 86 -22.73 -4.56 7.02
C TYR A 86 -24.10 -3.87 7.11
N ASP A 87 -24.91 -4.04 6.07
CA ASP A 87 -26.29 -3.56 6.08
C ASP A 87 -27.16 -4.56 6.84
N LEU A 88 -27.44 -4.25 8.10
CA LEU A 88 -28.28 -5.07 8.98
C LEU A 88 -29.73 -5.15 8.50
N ASN A 89 -30.20 -4.21 7.67
CA ASN A 89 -31.54 -4.23 7.10
C ASN A 89 -31.67 -5.26 5.97
N SER A 90 -30.55 -5.75 5.43
CA SER A 90 -30.54 -6.85 4.48
C SER A 90 -30.84 -8.22 5.11
N PHE A 91 -30.95 -8.28 6.43
CA PHE A 91 -31.19 -9.50 7.21
C PHE A 91 -32.67 -9.57 7.65
N PRO A 92 -33.48 -10.51 7.10
CA PRO A 92 -34.91 -10.58 7.38
C PRO A 92 -35.25 -10.92 8.84
N GLU A 93 -34.35 -11.55 9.59
CA GLU A 93 -34.57 -11.87 11.02
C GLU A 93 -34.23 -10.70 11.97
N PHE A 94 -33.25 -9.84 11.63
CA PHE A 94 -32.95 -8.63 12.41
C PHE A 94 -34.02 -7.56 12.22
N ALA A 95 -34.61 -7.46 11.03
CA ALA A 95 -35.76 -6.58 10.78
C ALA A 95 -36.97 -6.93 11.67
N LYS A 96 -37.19 -8.22 11.97
CA LYS A 96 -38.21 -8.67 12.91
C LYS A 96 -37.86 -8.36 14.37
N PHE A 97 -36.58 -8.43 14.75
CA PHE A 97 -36.11 -8.09 16.09
C PHE A 97 -36.20 -6.58 16.37
N ASN A 98 -35.78 -5.72 15.43
CA ASN A 98 -35.85 -4.27 15.55
C ASN A 98 -37.30 -3.73 15.58
N ASN A 99 -38.23 -4.34 14.84
CA ASN A 99 -39.63 -3.91 14.86
C ASN A 99 -40.32 -4.16 16.21
N ASN A 100 -39.85 -5.12 17.01
CA ASN A 100 -40.38 -5.37 18.36
C ASN A 100 -39.69 -4.52 19.44
N GLN A 101 -38.57 -3.87 19.11
CA GLN A 101 -37.74 -3.07 20.03
C GLN A 101 -37.72 -1.58 19.69
N ALA A 102 -38.65 -1.12 18.84
CA ALA A 102 -38.80 0.27 18.41
C ALA A 102 -39.34 1.23 19.49
N ASN A 103 -39.19 0.90 20.78
CA ASN A 103 -39.51 1.79 21.91
C ASN A 103 -38.31 2.24 22.74
N ASP A 104 -37.10 1.72 22.50
CA ASP A 104 -35.88 2.22 23.14
C ASP A 104 -34.96 2.85 22.10
N SER A 105 -35.21 4.12 21.83
CA SER A 105 -34.30 5.02 21.14
C SER A 105 -32.92 5.04 21.81
N ASN A 106 -31.87 4.74 21.01
CA ASN A 106 -30.49 5.25 21.09
C ASN A 106 -29.33 4.23 21.16
N ASN A 107 -29.55 2.92 21.05
CA ASN A 107 -28.43 1.98 20.97
C ASN A 107 -28.49 1.13 19.71
N THR A 108 -28.11 1.72 18.58
CA THR A 108 -27.64 0.94 17.43
C THR A 108 -26.37 0.20 17.84
N GLN A 109 -26.50 -1.07 18.23
CA GLN A 109 -25.39 -1.98 18.41
C GLN A 109 -24.77 -2.27 17.03
N THR A 110 -23.97 -1.33 16.54
CA THR A 110 -23.11 -1.55 15.39
C THR A 110 -21.99 -2.50 15.83
N ILE A 111 -22.08 -3.77 15.47
CA ILE A 111 -20.95 -4.69 15.59
C ILE A 111 -19.92 -4.24 14.53
N ILE A 112 -18.95 -3.43 14.97
CA ILE A 112 -17.82 -3.01 14.15
C ILE A 112 -16.88 -4.21 14.03
N ILE A 113 -17.15 -5.10 13.08
CA ILE A 113 -16.14 -6.10 12.69
C ILE A 113 -15.07 -5.30 11.94
N GLN A 114 -13.89 -5.19 12.54
CA GLN A 114 -12.69 -4.59 11.95
C GLN A 114 -12.25 -5.42 10.73
N ALA A 115 -12.98 -5.34 9.62
CA ALA A 115 -12.37 -5.49 8.32
C ALA A 115 -11.69 -4.16 8.02
N SER A 116 -10.57 -3.89 8.70
CA SER A 116 -9.58 -3.04 8.07
C SER A 116 -9.12 -3.84 6.85
N PRO A 117 -9.34 -3.38 5.60
CA PRO A 117 -8.33 -3.65 4.62
C PRO A 117 -7.12 -2.93 5.19
N GLN A 118 -6.28 -3.63 5.96
CA GLN A 118 -4.92 -3.19 6.15
C GLN A 118 -4.39 -3.06 4.72
N PHE A 119 -4.39 -1.83 4.20
CA PHE A 119 -3.61 -1.47 3.04
C PHE A 119 -2.19 -1.80 3.47
N THR A 120 -1.80 -3.04 3.20
CA THR A 120 -0.46 -3.53 3.45
C THR A 120 0.25 -3.18 2.16
N PRO A 121 1.04 -2.08 2.13
CA PRO A 121 1.84 -1.75 0.94
C PRO A 121 2.84 -2.86 0.57
N LYS A 122 2.92 -3.91 1.40
CA LYS A 122 3.69 -5.13 1.19
C LYS A 122 3.39 -5.86 -0.13
N ASN A 123 2.18 -5.78 -0.68
CA ASN A 123 1.81 -6.55 -1.89
C ASN A 123 1.67 -5.74 -3.19
N SER A 124 1.77 -4.40 -3.16
CA SER A 124 1.65 -3.60 -4.38
C SER A 124 3.02 -3.22 -4.91
N LEU A 125 3.63 -4.16 -5.64
CA LEU A 125 4.90 -3.98 -6.34
C LEU A 125 4.95 -2.67 -7.15
N LEU A 126 3.81 -2.24 -7.69
CA LEU A 126 3.64 -1.00 -8.44
C LEU A 126 3.96 0.26 -7.60
N PHE A 127 3.50 0.33 -6.34
CA PHE A 127 3.80 1.48 -5.47
C PHE A 127 5.28 1.51 -5.05
N ARG A 128 5.89 0.34 -4.82
CA ARG A 128 7.33 0.23 -4.57
C ARG A 128 8.15 0.73 -5.77
N LEU A 129 7.75 0.33 -6.98
CA LEU A 129 8.40 0.75 -8.22
C LEU A 129 8.25 2.26 -8.45
N PHE A 130 7.06 2.81 -8.19
CA PHE A 130 6.80 4.24 -8.32
C PHE A 130 7.63 5.08 -7.32
N SER A 131 7.70 4.64 -6.06
CA SER A 131 8.55 5.26 -5.03
C SER A 131 10.03 5.21 -5.40
N LEU A 132 10.52 4.08 -5.92
CA LEU A 132 11.89 3.94 -6.42
C LEU A 132 12.17 4.91 -7.58
N LEU A 133 11.25 5.01 -8.55
CA LEU A 133 11.41 5.86 -9.71
C LEU A 133 11.49 7.34 -9.32
N ILE A 134 10.62 7.79 -8.41
CA ILE A 134 10.67 9.17 -7.91
C ILE A 134 11.97 9.42 -7.13
N GLY A 135 12.38 8.52 -6.24
CA GLY A 135 13.65 8.65 -5.51
C GLY A 135 14.85 8.77 -6.45
N LEU A 136 14.84 8.02 -7.56
CA LEU A 136 15.90 8.09 -8.58
C LEU A 136 15.88 9.42 -9.34
N VAL A 137 14.70 9.92 -9.73
CA VAL A 137 14.55 11.24 -10.37
C VAL A 137 15.03 12.35 -9.45
N ASP A 138 14.64 12.30 -8.16
CA ASP A 138 15.03 13.29 -7.17
C ASP A 138 16.54 13.28 -6.92
N PHE A 139 17.17 12.09 -6.91
CA PHE A 139 18.63 12.00 -6.82
C PHE A 139 19.33 12.75 -7.98
N PHE A 140 18.88 12.56 -9.22
CA PHE A 140 19.45 13.27 -10.37
C PHE A 140 19.16 14.76 -10.30
N PHE A 141 17.96 15.14 -9.88
CA PHE A 141 17.59 16.55 -9.70
C PHE A 141 18.48 17.26 -8.66
N PHE A 142 18.63 16.70 -7.46
CA PHE A 142 19.46 17.30 -6.41
C PHE A 142 20.95 17.27 -6.74
N SER A 143 21.44 16.22 -7.42
CA SER A 143 22.85 16.17 -7.84
C SER A 143 23.15 17.20 -8.93
N LEU A 144 22.28 17.39 -9.91
CA LEU A 144 22.42 18.44 -10.93
C LEU A 144 22.40 19.83 -10.32
N LEU A 145 21.45 20.10 -9.41
CA LEU A 145 21.41 21.37 -8.68
C LEU A 145 22.69 21.59 -7.86
N GLY A 146 23.19 20.57 -7.16
CA GLY A 146 24.42 20.68 -6.38
C GLY A 146 25.65 20.90 -7.25
N VAL A 147 25.75 20.22 -8.39
CA VAL A 147 26.83 20.43 -9.38
C VAL A 147 26.76 21.85 -9.95
N GLN A 148 25.57 22.36 -10.25
CA GLN A 148 25.38 23.73 -10.71
C GLN A 148 25.78 24.77 -9.65
N LEU A 149 25.52 24.50 -8.36
CA LEU A 149 25.98 25.36 -7.27
C LEU A 149 27.52 25.41 -7.16
N ILE A 150 28.21 24.32 -7.50
CA ILE A 150 29.68 24.26 -7.50
C ILE A 150 30.26 24.96 -8.74
N LEU A 151 29.68 24.72 -9.92
CA LEU A 151 30.12 25.35 -11.19
C LEU A 151 29.82 26.86 -11.23
N GLY A 152 28.75 27.30 -10.56
CA GLY A 152 28.27 28.67 -10.61
C GLY A 152 27.74 29.03 -12.01
N SER A 153 28.11 30.21 -12.49
CA SER A 153 27.79 30.69 -13.85
C SER A 153 28.87 30.32 -14.90
N SER A 154 29.81 29.44 -14.56
CA SER A 154 30.90 29.05 -15.44
C SER A 154 30.42 28.00 -16.46
N GLU A 155 30.95 28.06 -17.68
CA GLU A 155 30.76 26.98 -18.66
C GLU A 155 31.38 25.68 -18.17
N LEU A 156 30.86 24.54 -18.62
CA LEU A 156 31.37 23.22 -18.25
C LEU A 156 32.88 23.15 -18.59
N PRO A 157 33.75 22.82 -17.62
CA PRO A 157 35.18 22.75 -17.86
C PRO A 157 35.47 21.69 -18.92
N SER A 158 36.33 22.03 -19.89
CA SER A 158 36.74 21.10 -20.96
C SER A 158 37.45 19.86 -20.42
N ASP A 159 38.07 19.95 -19.23
CA ASP A 159 38.65 18.83 -18.51
C ASP A 159 37.82 18.50 -17.26
N VAL A 160 36.86 17.60 -17.44
CA VAL A 160 35.94 17.12 -16.39
C VAL A 160 36.68 16.40 -15.28
N MET A 161 37.80 15.72 -15.59
CA MET A 161 38.57 14.96 -14.60
C MET A 161 39.40 15.87 -13.71
N ALA A 162 40.03 16.89 -14.28
CA ALA A 162 40.71 17.93 -13.50
C ALA A 162 39.72 18.68 -12.59
N PHE A 163 38.51 18.98 -13.09
CA PHE A 163 37.47 19.60 -12.28
C PHE A 163 37.01 18.69 -11.13
N ALA A 164 36.77 17.40 -11.40
CA ALA A 164 36.33 16.45 -10.39
C ALA A 164 37.37 16.24 -9.29
N THR A 165 38.66 16.20 -9.65
CA THR A 165 39.76 16.04 -8.68
C THR A 165 39.97 17.31 -7.84
N GLN A 166 39.85 18.50 -8.43
CA GLN A 166 39.94 19.78 -7.70
C GLN A 166 38.75 20.00 -6.75
N ASN A 167 37.56 19.56 -7.15
CA ASN A 167 36.31 19.72 -6.40
C ASN A 167 35.83 18.43 -5.73
N MET A 168 36.75 17.52 -5.38
CA MET A 168 36.40 16.20 -4.87
C MET A 168 35.52 16.26 -3.62
N TYR A 169 35.90 17.08 -2.63
CA TYR A 169 35.13 17.23 -1.37
C TYR A 169 33.73 17.81 -1.57
N PRO A 170 33.53 18.94 -2.28
CA PRO A 170 32.19 19.49 -2.48
C PRO A 170 31.33 18.57 -3.36
N LEU A 171 31.88 17.89 -4.38
CA LEU A 171 31.14 16.91 -5.18
C LEU A 171 30.71 15.70 -4.34
N MET A 172 31.59 15.19 -3.48
CA MET A 172 31.24 14.13 -2.53
C MET A 172 30.11 14.59 -1.59
N GLY A 173 30.18 15.82 -1.09
CA GLY A 173 29.13 16.42 -0.26
C GLY A 173 27.78 16.49 -0.97
N VAL A 174 27.76 16.92 -2.24
CA VAL A 174 26.56 16.96 -3.08
C VAL A 174 25.96 15.56 -3.26
N ILE A 175 26.78 14.55 -3.56
CA ILE A 175 26.32 13.17 -3.74
C ILE A 175 25.75 12.60 -2.44
N CYS A 176 26.42 12.83 -1.30
CA CYS A 176 25.93 12.38 -0.01
C CYS A 176 24.58 13.05 0.35
N LEU A 177 24.48 14.37 0.15
CA LEU A 177 23.26 15.11 0.44
C LEU A 177 22.11 14.68 -0.49
N SER A 178 22.38 14.51 -1.78
CA SER A 178 21.36 14.11 -2.76
C SER A 178 20.84 12.71 -2.48
N LEU A 179 21.69 11.76 -2.06
CA LEU A 179 21.27 10.41 -1.64
C LEU A 179 20.37 10.45 -0.40
N ILE A 180 20.70 11.26 0.60
CA ILE A 180 19.88 11.40 1.81
C ILE A 180 18.52 12.01 1.45
N LEU A 181 18.50 13.07 0.65
CA LEU A 181 17.27 13.74 0.23
C LEU A 181 16.39 12.83 -0.65
N ALA A 182 16.98 12.10 -1.59
CA ALA A 182 16.29 11.10 -2.41
C ALA A 182 15.65 10.01 -1.54
N GLY A 183 16.37 9.53 -0.52
CA GLY A 183 15.85 8.59 0.47
C GLY A 183 14.62 9.14 1.20
N ILE A 184 14.69 10.38 1.70
CA ILE A 184 13.57 11.05 2.39
C ILE A 184 12.34 11.14 1.47
N MET A 185 12.53 11.62 0.23
CA MET A 185 11.45 11.84 -0.72
C MET A 185 10.77 10.53 -1.14
N SER A 186 11.54 9.45 -1.30
CA SER A 186 11.00 8.14 -1.67
C SER A 186 9.95 7.62 -0.67
N VAL A 187 10.12 7.91 0.61
CA VAL A 187 9.23 7.48 1.71
C VAL A 187 8.01 8.38 1.84
N MET A 188 8.12 9.67 1.50
CA MET A 188 6.99 10.62 1.60
C MET A 188 5.78 10.25 0.72
N ILE A 189 6.00 9.46 -0.32
CA ILE A 189 4.95 9.05 -1.26
C ILE A 189 4.02 7.98 -0.66
N ILE A 190 4.54 7.15 0.25
CA ILE A 190 3.78 6.03 0.82
C ILE A 190 3.50 6.33 2.30
N PRO A 191 2.32 6.86 2.65
CA PRO A 191 2.02 7.20 4.03
C PRO A 191 1.90 5.95 4.90
N ARG A 192 2.45 6.02 6.13
CA ARG A 192 2.37 5.00 7.19
C ARG A 192 3.07 3.68 6.83
N MET A 193 4.35 3.74 6.50
CA MET A 193 5.17 2.53 6.36
C MET A 193 5.81 2.13 7.70
N SER A 194 6.16 0.85 7.85
CA SER A 194 7.02 0.46 8.96
C SER A 194 8.44 0.99 8.73
N TYR A 195 9.19 1.30 9.79
CA TYR A 195 10.60 1.73 9.67
C TYR A 195 11.46 0.74 8.87
N ARG A 196 11.14 -0.56 8.94
CA ARG A 196 11.81 -1.60 8.17
C ARG A 196 11.51 -1.49 6.68
N ASP A 197 10.24 -1.32 6.31
CA ASP A 197 9.84 -1.20 4.90
C ASP A 197 10.36 0.11 4.28
N SER A 198 10.36 1.20 5.05
CA SER A 198 10.95 2.50 4.66
C SER A 198 12.45 2.37 4.36
N MET A 199 13.19 1.66 5.21
CA MET A 199 14.61 1.39 4.98
C MET A 199 14.84 0.51 3.75
N GLU A 200 14.03 -0.54 3.54
CA GLU A 200 14.14 -1.43 2.37
C GLU A 200 13.94 -0.68 1.05
N ILE A 201 12.89 0.14 0.96
CA ILE A 201 12.56 0.91 -0.25
C ILE A 201 13.61 1.99 -0.50
N SER A 202 14.00 2.75 0.52
CA SER A 202 15.00 3.82 0.35
C SER A 202 16.38 3.25 0.03
N SER A 203 16.75 2.12 0.65
CA SER A 203 18.01 1.42 0.34
C SER A 203 18.04 0.94 -1.12
N SER A 204 16.90 0.51 -1.68
CA SER A 204 16.82 0.09 -3.08
C SER A 204 17.18 1.21 -4.07
N VAL A 205 16.85 2.48 -3.76
CA VAL A 205 17.28 3.64 -4.56
C VAL A 205 18.81 3.74 -4.55
N GLY A 206 19.42 3.66 -3.37
CA GLY A 206 20.89 3.70 -3.21
C GLY A 206 21.60 2.51 -3.88
N LEU A 207 20.97 1.34 -3.91
CA LEU A 207 21.47 0.17 -4.63
C LEU A 207 21.51 0.42 -6.13
N VAL A 208 20.42 0.93 -6.71
CA VAL A 208 20.35 1.25 -8.15
C VAL A 208 21.38 2.32 -8.51
N VAL A 209 21.46 3.41 -7.75
CA VAL A 209 22.46 4.47 -7.96
C VAL A 209 23.89 3.92 -7.81
N GLY A 210 24.13 3.08 -6.81
CA GLY A 210 25.41 2.42 -6.61
C GLY A 210 25.80 1.52 -7.79
N LEU A 211 24.85 0.80 -8.38
CA LEU A 211 25.11 -0.05 -9.56
C LEU A 211 25.48 0.79 -10.79
N VAL A 212 25.00 2.03 -10.92
CA VAL A 212 25.41 2.92 -12.03
C VAL A 212 26.92 3.15 -12.03
N THR A 213 27.60 3.04 -10.88
CA THR A 213 29.07 3.16 -10.80
C THR A 213 29.83 2.07 -11.56
N LEU A 214 29.19 0.94 -11.92
CA LEU A 214 29.74 -0.06 -12.84
C LEU A 214 30.07 0.52 -14.22
N LEU A 215 29.35 1.57 -14.64
CA LEU A 215 29.60 2.23 -15.91
C LEU A 215 30.89 3.06 -15.88
N ALA A 216 31.31 3.51 -14.70
CA ALA A 216 32.46 4.39 -14.51
C ALA A 216 33.72 3.64 -14.05
N SER A 217 33.58 2.60 -13.22
CA SER A 217 34.68 1.81 -12.69
C SER A 217 34.56 0.35 -13.10
N LYS A 218 35.67 -0.22 -13.59
CA LYS A 218 35.80 -1.66 -13.89
C LYS A 218 36.26 -2.48 -12.68
N ASP A 219 36.65 -1.83 -11.59
CA ASP A 219 37.11 -2.50 -10.38
C ASP A 219 35.92 -2.91 -9.50
N LEU A 220 35.69 -4.22 -9.43
CA LEU A 220 34.61 -4.84 -8.66
C LEU A 220 34.62 -4.40 -7.19
N LEU A 221 35.80 -4.23 -6.58
CA LEU A 221 35.90 -3.88 -5.17
C LEU A 221 35.39 -2.47 -4.91
N THR A 222 35.73 -1.52 -5.78
CA THR A 222 35.26 -0.13 -5.70
C THR A 222 33.74 -0.04 -5.88
N VAL A 223 33.19 -0.84 -6.79
CA VAL A 223 31.75 -0.90 -7.03
C VAL A 223 31.01 -1.45 -5.81
N ILE A 224 31.47 -2.54 -5.22
CA ILE A 224 30.83 -3.12 -4.03
C ILE A 224 30.80 -2.11 -2.88
N ILE A 225 31.93 -1.44 -2.62
CA ILE A 225 32.02 -0.41 -1.59
C ILE A 225 31.04 0.73 -1.89
N SER A 226 30.97 1.18 -3.15
CA SER A 226 30.05 2.24 -3.55
C SER A 226 28.58 1.83 -3.37
N VAL A 227 28.21 0.61 -3.77
CA VAL A 227 26.83 0.10 -3.62
C VAL A 227 26.44 0.07 -2.14
N VAL A 228 27.33 -0.43 -1.27
CA VAL A 228 27.07 -0.48 0.17
C VAL A 228 26.90 0.93 0.75
N LEU A 229 27.80 1.86 0.42
CA LEU A 229 27.73 3.24 0.92
C LEU A 229 26.48 3.97 0.42
N CYS A 230 26.16 3.88 -0.87
CA CYS A 230 24.98 4.51 -1.44
C CYS A 230 23.67 3.95 -0.84
N SER A 231 23.60 2.62 -0.67
CA SER A 231 22.45 1.95 -0.05
C SER A 231 22.25 2.38 1.41
N LEU A 232 23.34 2.49 2.18
CA LEU A 232 23.29 2.96 3.56
C LEU A 232 22.85 4.42 3.66
N LEU A 233 23.43 5.32 2.86
CA LEU A 233 23.09 6.74 2.88
C LEU A 233 21.63 6.99 2.51
N SER A 234 21.16 6.35 1.44
CA SER A 234 19.75 6.45 1.02
C SER A 234 18.81 5.81 2.07
N GLY A 235 19.20 4.67 2.65
CA GLY A 235 18.47 4.03 3.75
C GLY A 235 18.34 4.91 5.00
N ILE A 236 19.40 5.62 5.39
CA ILE A 236 19.37 6.61 6.48
C ILE A 236 18.40 7.75 6.14
N GLY A 237 18.43 8.24 4.89
CA GLY A 237 17.45 9.21 4.39
C GLY A 237 16.01 8.72 4.58
N GLY A 238 15.74 7.46 4.24
CA GLY A 238 14.43 6.84 4.44
C GLY A 238 13.95 6.83 5.90
N LEU A 239 14.83 6.45 6.83
CA LEU A 239 14.54 6.45 8.26
C LEU A 239 14.21 7.87 8.78
N ILE A 240 14.96 8.87 8.32
CA ILE A 240 14.70 10.28 8.65
C ILE A 240 13.34 10.71 8.08
N GLY A 241 13.04 10.34 6.83
CA GLY A 241 11.76 10.63 6.19
C GLY A 241 10.58 10.05 6.97
N GLU A 242 10.66 8.78 7.36
CA GLU A 242 9.60 8.13 8.15
C GLU A 242 9.44 8.80 9.53
N TYR A 243 10.54 9.16 10.19
CA TYR A 243 10.49 9.90 11.46
C TYR A 243 9.75 11.25 11.32
N ILE A 244 10.01 11.99 10.23
CA ILE A 244 9.32 13.25 9.93
C ILE A 244 7.82 13.02 9.71
N ILE A 245 7.45 12.02 8.89
CA ILE A 245 6.05 11.68 8.61
C ILE A 245 5.34 11.29 9.90
N HIS A 246 5.96 10.46 10.74
CA HIS A 246 5.40 10.04 12.02
C HIS A 246 5.19 11.25 12.95
N LYS A 247 6.14 12.20 13.00
CA LYS A 247 6.00 13.41 13.81
C LYS A 247 4.90 14.35 13.31
N LEU A 248 4.73 14.47 12.00
CA LEU A 248 3.69 15.30 11.38
C LEU A 248 2.29 14.69 11.56
N THR A 249 2.16 13.38 11.37
CA THR A 249 0.88 12.67 11.50
C THR A 249 0.41 12.56 12.95
N ARG A 250 1.32 12.43 13.92
CA ARG A 250 0.97 12.39 15.36
C ARG A 250 0.50 13.73 15.95
N ARG A 251 0.74 14.86 15.25
CA ARG A 251 0.23 16.18 15.66
C ARG A 251 -1.25 16.41 15.32
N HIS A 252 -1.84 15.55 14.50
CA HIS A 252 -3.21 15.68 14.02
C HIS A 252 -4.17 14.57 14.51
N SER A 253 -3.73 13.73 15.46
CA SER A 253 -4.61 12.83 16.23
C SER A 253 -4.83 13.39 17.63
#